data_AF-A0A4Q6BBE7-F1
#
_entry.id   AF-A0A4Q6BBE7-F1
#
_cell.length_a   1.000
_cell.length_b   1.000
_cell.length_c   1.000
_cell.angle_alpha   90.00
_cell.angle_beta   90.00
_cell.angle_gamma   90.00
#
_symmetry.space_group_name_H-M   'P 1'
#
loop_
_entity.id
_entity.type
_entity.pdbx_description
1 polymer ?
#
loop_
_entity_poly.entity_id
_entity_poly.type
_entity_poly.pdbx_seq_one_letter_code
_entity_poly.pdbx_strand_id
1 'polypeptide(L)'
;MAQFEHNSAKFGYLNLDDLEGIQKALGQLGFDAGKADGKDGPNTQKAVRAFQAHALVQVDGKIGPITREALRTELDKRVSDEQTGQA
;
A
#
# COMPACT_ATOMS: atom_id res chain seq x y z
N MET A 1 -10.06 28.75 -6.41
CA MET A 1 -8.85 28.58 -5.56
C MET A 1 -9.23 27.78 -4.31
N ALA A 2 -9.78 26.59 -4.48
CA ALA A 2 -10.42 25.84 -3.40
C ALA A 2 -9.98 24.37 -3.42
N GLN A 3 -9.86 23.80 -2.21
CA GLN A 3 -9.74 22.37 -1.89
C GLN A 3 -8.42 21.67 -2.20
N PHE A 4 -7.36 22.11 -1.49
CA PHE A 4 -6.21 21.25 -1.15
C PHE A 4 -6.32 20.78 0.32
N GLU A 5 -7.54 20.54 0.82
CA GLU A 5 -7.72 19.89 2.12
C GLU A 5 -7.46 18.39 1.99
N HIS A 6 -6.17 18.05 1.99
CA HIS A 6 -5.59 16.88 2.64
C HIS A 6 -6.48 15.62 2.69
N ASN A 7 -6.58 14.91 1.57
CA ASN A 7 -7.00 13.50 1.53
C ASN A 7 -5.97 12.55 2.20
N SER A 8 -4.92 13.10 2.83
CA SER A 8 -3.94 12.38 3.63
C SER A 8 -4.55 11.65 4.83
N ALA A 9 -5.78 11.98 5.24
CA ALA A 9 -6.50 11.26 6.30
C ALA A 9 -7.09 9.90 5.86
N LYS A 10 -7.21 9.62 4.55
CA LYS A 10 -7.81 8.35 4.07
C LYS A 10 -6.89 7.14 4.28
N PHE A 11 -5.57 7.38 4.35
CA PHE A 11 -4.57 6.34 4.65
C PHE A 11 -3.63 6.68 5.83
N GLY A 12 -3.70 7.89 6.40
CA GLY A 12 -2.88 8.33 7.53
C GLY A 12 -3.07 7.59 8.86
N TYR A 13 -3.97 6.60 8.91
CA TYR A 13 -4.18 5.70 10.06
C TYR A 13 -3.52 4.32 9.88
N LEU A 14 -2.95 4.02 8.70
CA LEU A 14 -2.26 2.76 8.48
C LEU A 14 -0.80 2.88 8.96
N ASN A 15 -0.49 2.22 10.07
CA ASN A 15 0.89 2.03 10.51
C ASN A 15 1.61 1.08 9.55
N LEU A 16 2.28 1.64 8.54
CA LEU A 16 3.16 0.88 7.63
C LEU A 16 4.46 0.39 8.31
N ASP A 17 4.64 0.69 9.59
CA ASP A 17 5.71 0.11 10.42
C ASP A 17 5.42 -1.34 10.80
N ASP A 18 4.15 -1.66 10.98
CA ASP A 18 3.69 -3.01 11.31
C ASP A 18 3.29 -3.78 10.06
N LEU A 19 3.52 -5.09 10.12
CA LEU A 19 3.16 -6.00 9.04
C LEU A 19 1.64 -5.99 8.77
N GLU A 20 0.84 -5.71 9.81
CA GLU A 20 -0.61 -5.56 9.71
C GLU A 20 -1.01 -4.36 8.84
N GLY A 21 -0.39 -3.18 9.05
CA GLY A 21 -0.70 -1.99 8.25
C GLY A 21 -0.27 -2.16 6.80
N ILE A 22 0.82 -2.89 6.56
CA ILE A 22 1.28 -3.27 5.22
C ILE A 22 0.29 -4.21 4.53
N GLN A 23 -0.22 -5.22 5.25
CA GLN A 23 -1.25 -6.13 4.73
C GLN A 23 -2.53 -5.36 4.37
N LYS A 24 -2.96 -4.42 5.22
CA LYS A 24 -4.10 -3.54 4.92
C LYS A 24 -3.84 -2.67 3.70
N ALA A 25 -2.65 -2.06 3.60
CA ALA A 25 -2.26 -1.22 2.47
C ALA A 25 -2.23 -2.01 1.15
N LEU A 26 -1.67 -3.22 1.16
CA LEU A 26 -1.68 -4.13 0.02
C LEU A 26 -3.12 -4.44 -0.41
N GLY A 27 -4.00 -4.78 0.53
CA GLY A 27 -5.41 -5.04 0.26
C GLY A 27 -6.12 -3.83 -0.35
N GLN A 28 -5.83 -2.62 0.16
CA GLN A 28 -6.36 -1.37 -0.39
C GLN A 28 -5.94 -1.17 -1.85
N LEU A 29 -4.69 -1.49 -2.18
CA LEU A 29 -4.17 -1.44 -3.56
C LEU A 29 -4.71 -2.56 -4.46
N GLY A 30 -5.40 -3.56 -3.90
CA GLY A 30 -5.96 -4.71 -4.63
C GLY A 30 -5.07 -5.97 -4.60
N PHE A 31 -4.02 -5.98 -3.78
CA PHE A 31 -3.16 -7.15 -3.58
C PHE A 31 -3.64 -7.95 -2.37
N ASP A 32 -4.01 -9.21 -2.60
CA ASP A 32 -4.51 -10.09 -1.53
C ASP A 32 -3.35 -10.64 -0.69
N ALA A 33 -2.99 -9.91 0.36
CA ALA A 33 -1.98 -10.32 1.33
C ALA A 33 -2.50 -11.35 2.35
N GLY A 34 -3.75 -11.80 2.19
CA GLY A 34 -4.51 -12.49 3.21
C GLY A 34 -4.94 -11.57 4.34
N LYS A 35 -5.27 -12.17 5.47
CA LYS A 35 -5.75 -11.44 6.63
C LYS A 35 -4.61 -10.64 7.27
N ALA A 36 -4.93 -9.38 7.60
CA ALA A 36 -4.02 -8.48 8.29
C ALA A 36 -3.91 -8.90 9.78
N ASP A 37 -3.24 -10.02 10.03
CA ASP A 37 -2.94 -10.52 11.39
C ASP A 37 -1.50 -10.19 11.83
N GLY A 38 -0.75 -9.43 11.02
CA GLY A 38 0.64 -9.11 11.28
C GLY A 38 1.61 -10.28 11.07
N LYS A 39 1.18 -11.35 10.38
CA LYS A 39 1.97 -12.56 10.12
C LYS A 39 2.47 -12.64 8.69
N ASP A 40 3.74 -12.95 8.50
CA ASP A 40 4.36 -13.13 7.17
C ASP A 40 4.04 -14.51 6.59
N GLY A 41 2.78 -14.70 6.19
CA GLY A 41 2.36 -15.94 5.54
C GLY A 41 2.81 -16.03 4.07
N PRO A 42 2.70 -17.22 3.44
CA PRO A 42 2.95 -17.37 2.01
C PRO A 42 2.04 -16.49 1.14
N ASN A 43 0.83 -16.18 1.60
CA ASN A 43 -0.09 -15.25 0.92
C ASN A 43 0.44 -13.81 0.97
N THR A 44 0.89 -13.37 2.13
CA THR A 44 1.51 -12.05 2.29
C THR A 44 2.77 -11.92 1.44
N GLN A 45 3.64 -12.94 1.42
CA GLN A 45 4.83 -12.92 0.54
C GLN A 45 4.46 -12.85 -0.94
N LYS A 46 3.42 -13.57 -1.39
CA LYS A 46 2.93 -13.48 -2.77
C LYS A 46 2.43 -12.07 -3.09
N ALA A 47 1.63 -11.46 -2.22
CA ALA A 47 1.13 -10.10 -2.39
C ALA A 47 2.26 -9.07 -2.39
N VAL A 48 3.22 -9.20 -1.47
CA VAL A 48 4.40 -8.34 -1.40
C VAL A 48 5.21 -8.43 -2.69
N ARG A 49 5.45 -9.64 -3.22
CA ARG A 49 6.18 -9.81 -4.49
C ARG A 49 5.44 -9.20 -5.66
N ALA A 50 4.12 -9.41 -5.75
CA ALA A 50 3.29 -8.81 -6.79
C ALA A 50 3.32 -7.28 -6.72
N PHE A 51 3.20 -6.73 -5.51
CA PHE A 51 3.31 -5.29 -5.28
C PHE A 51 4.70 -4.76 -5.62
N GLN A 52 5.76 -5.44 -5.19
CA GLN A 52 7.15 -5.03 -5.48
C GLN A 52 7.39 -5.00 -6.99
N ALA A 53 6.86 -5.97 -7.74
CA ALA A 53 6.93 -6.00 -9.20
C ALA A 53 6.14 -4.84 -9.83
N HIS A 54 4.95 -4.53 -9.30
CA HIS A 54 4.12 -3.40 -9.75
C HIS A 54 4.78 -2.05 -9.47
N ALA A 55 5.36 -1.89 -8.28
CA ALA A 55 6.05 -0.68 -7.84
C ALA A 55 7.46 -0.56 -8.45
N LEU A 56 7.90 -1.50 -9.29
CA LEU A 56 9.22 -1.54 -9.94
C LEU A 56 10.38 -1.47 -8.92
N VAL A 57 10.21 -2.08 -7.75
CA VAL A 57 11.25 -2.19 -6.71
C VAL A 57 11.80 -3.61 -6.65
N GLN A 58 12.83 -3.82 -5.82
CA GLN A 58 13.42 -5.15 -5.64
C GLN A 58 12.40 -6.17 -5.11
N VAL A 59 12.12 -7.20 -5.93
CA VAL A 59 11.16 -8.28 -5.62
C VAL A 59 11.82 -9.36 -4.76
N ASP A 60 12.17 -9.03 -3.52
CA ASP A 60 12.75 -9.98 -2.57
C ASP A 60 11.67 -10.76 -1.79
N GLY A 61 10.40 -10.30 -1.84
CA GLY A 61 9.30 -10.81 -1.03
C GLY A 61 9.42 -10.50 0.46
N LYS A 62 10.44 -9.72 0.85
CA LYS A 62 10.63 -9.19 2.20
C LYS A 62 10.05 -7.80 2.32
N ILE A 63 9.41 -7.55 3.45
CA ILE A 63 8.84 -6.25 3.79
C ILE A 63 9.93 -5.42 4.46
N GLY A 64 10.60 -4.58 3.66
CA GLY A 64 11.61 -3.63 4.13
C GLY A 64 11.16 -2.17 4.03
N PRO A 65 12.02 -1.22 4.44
CA PRO A 65 11.72 0.22 4.34
C PRO A 65 11.36 0.64 2.92
N ILE A 66 12.07 0.12 1.90
CA ILE A 66 11.80 0.39 0.48
C ILE A 66 10.36 -0.01 0.09
N THR A 67 9.90 -1.17 0.55
CA THR A 67 8.52 -1.63 0.25
C THR A 67 7.49 -0.76 0.95
N ARG A 68 7.75 -0.33 2.19
CA ARG A 68 6.87 0.56 2.95
C ARG A 68 6.75 1.93 2.29
N GLU A 69 7.88 2.52 1.87
CA GLU A 69 7.88 3.79 1.15
C GLU A 69 7.13 3.69 -0.18
N ALA A 70 7.38 2.62 -0.94
CA ALA A 70 6.66 2.37 -2.18
C ALA A 70 5.14 2.25 -1.95
N LEU A 71 4.70 1.54 -0.90
CA LEU A 71 3.28 1.44 -0.53
C LEU A 71 2.69 2.81 -0.23
N ARG A 72 3.40 3.64 0.54
CA ARG A 72 2.95 4.99 0.85
C ARG A 72 2.77 5.83 -0.41
N THR A 73 3.75 5.79 -1.31
CA THR A 73 3.69 6.51 -2.58
C THR A 73 2.57 5.99 -3.48
N GLU A 74 2.34 4.69 -3.55
CA GLU A 74 1.29 4.12 -4.40
C GLU A 74 -0.11 4.42 -3.86
N LEU A 75 -0.29 4.37 -2.54
CA LEU A 75 -1.54 4.79 -1.89
C LEU A 75 -1.85 6.27 -2.16
N ASP A 76 -0.84 7.13 -2.06
CA ASP A 76 -0.95 8.56 -2.37
C ASP A 76 -1.30 8.82 -3.85
N LYS A 77 -0.66 8.08 -4.77
CA LYS A 77 -1.00 8.12 -6.20
C LYS A 77 -2.43 7.68 -6.47
N ARG A 78 -2.88 6.58 -5.87
CA ARG A 78 -4.23 6.04 -6.10
C ARG A 78 -5.32 6.98 -5.57
N VAL A 79 -5.04 7.67 -4.47
CA VAL A 79 -5.86 8.79 -3.99
C VAL A 79 -5.95 9.90 -5.02
N SER A 80 -4.81 10.26 -5.61
CA SER A 80 -4.73 11.31 -6.63
C SER A 80 -5.48 10.93 -7.91
N ASP A 81 -5.40 9.66 -8.32
CA ASP A 81 -6.06 9.11 -9.51
C ASP A 81 -7.59 8.96 -9.34
N GLU A 82 -8.05 8.54 -8.16
CA GLU A 82 -9.49 8.41 -7.83
C GLU A 82 -10.22 9.78 -7.82
N GLN A 83 -9.48 10.89 -7.69
CA GLN A 83 -10.03 12.25 -7.72
C GLN A 83 -10.14 12.84 -9.13
N THR A 84 -9.57 12.21 -10.17
CA THR A 84 -9.60 12.70 -11.56
C THR A 84 -10.55 11.92 -12.48
N GLY A 85 -11.30 10.95 -11.95
CA GLY A 85 -12.17 10.05 -12.72
C GLY A 85 -13.67 10.18 -12.50
N GLN A 86 -14.17 11.34 -12.08
CA GLN A 86 -15.61 11.65 -12.11
C GLN A 86 -15.85 12.77 -13.12
N ALA A 87 -15.95 12.38 -14.39
CA ALA A 87 -16.50 13.19 -15.47
C ALA A 87 -17.60 12.39 -16.17
#